data_AF-K2RMM6-F1
#
_entry.id   AF-K2RMM6-F1
#
_cell.length_a   1.000
_cell.length_b   1.000
_cell.length_c   1.000
_cell.angle_alpha   90.00
_cell.angle_beta   90.00
_cell.angle_gamma   90.00
#
_symmetry.space_group_name_H-M   'P 1'
#
loop_
_entity.id
_entity.type
_entity.pdbx_description
1 polymer ?
#
loop_
_entity_poly.entity_id
_entity_poly.type
_entity_poly.pdbx_seq_one_letter_code
_entity_poly.pdbx_strand_id
1 'polypeptide(L)'
;MSIWAVTQDHCKDEAFNHCNGDVIVWRYFWPKLGEYFGLKVPDLTFEKTKERANTLDNEIDMYEWAKDKKPVWEAIVKKYGGKPEAIEWGTWGFFMWATGKSWLTIGTTEKARRFGWNRLDNTYDAWIETFRSLENAGILPKISNIAARE
;
A
#
# COMPACT_ATOMS: atom_id res chain seq x y z
N MET A 1 -6.47 13.64 10.40
CA MET A 1 -5.79 14.64 11.26
C MET A 1 -6.14 16.09 10.90
N SER A 2 -6.21 16.48 9.62
CA SER A 2 -6.37 17.89 9.23
C SER A 2 -7.59 18.59 9.83
N ILE A 3 -8.78 17.95 9.83
CA ILE A 3 -9.99 18.52 10.44
C ILE A 3 -9.78 18.78 11.94
N TRP A 4 -9.13 17.88 12.67
CA TRP A 4 -8.81 18.08 14.08
C TRP A 4 -7.88 19.30 14.25
N ALA A 5 -6.77 19.37 13.52
CA ALA A 5 -5.82 20.47 13.66
C ALA A 5 -6.44 21.86 13.39
N VAL A 6 -7.40 21.96 12.46
CA VAL A 6 -8.05 23.25 12.12
C VAL A 6 -9.27 23.59 12.98
N THR A 7 -9.77 22.64 13.79
CA THR A 7 -10.95 22.85 14.65
C THR A 7 -10.60 23.00 16.12
N GLN A 8 -9.34 22.80 16.50
CA GLN A 8 -8.88 22.91 17.88
C GLN A 8 -8.03 24.17 18.07
N ASP A 9 -8.43 25.06 18.99
CA ASP A 9 -7.71 26.31 19.23
C ASP A 9 -6.25 26.10 19.66
N HIS A 10 -5.99 25.03 20.43
CA HIS A 10 -4.63 24.69 20.90
C HIS A 10 -3.74 24.07 19.82
N CYS A 11 -4.24 23.85 18.60
CA CYS A 11 -3.46 23.36 17.46
C CYS A 11 -2.97 24.47 16.52
N LYS A 12 -3.29 25.74 16.79
CA LYS A 12 -2.88 26.88 15.97
C LYS A 12 -1.37 26.99 15.86
N ASP A 13 -0.90 27.37 14.68
CA ASP A 13 0.52 27.61 14.35
C ASP A 13 1.45 26.41 14.58
N GLU A 14 0.92 25.19 14.59
CA GLU A 14 1.68 23.97 14.81
C GLU A 14 1.74 23.07 13.56
N ALA A 15 2.94 22.58 13.27
CA ALA A 15 3.13 21.51 12.29
C ALA A 15 3.04 20.12 12.97
N PHE A 16 2.18 19.25 12.44
CA PHE A 16 2.01 17.88 12.92
C PHE A 16 2.32 16.86 11.82
N ASN A 17 3.06 15.82 12.18
CA ASN A 17 3.19 14.62 11.35
C ASN A 17 1.93 13.76 11.48
N HIS A 18 1.55 13.10 10.40
CA HIS A 18 0.47 12.11 10.39
C HIS A 18 0.95 10.77 9.83
N CYS A 19 0.79 9.72 10.64
CA CYS A 19 0.85 8.32 10.23
C CYS A 19 -0.19 7.54 11.04
N ASN A 20 -0.44 6.28 10.65
CA ASN A 20 -1.42 5.39 11.29
C ASN A 20 -1.10 5.13 12.78
N GLY A 21 0.16 5.24 13.17
CA GLY A 21 0.62 5.11 14.55
C GLY A 21 1.18 3.73 14.91
N ASP A 22 1.07 2.76 13.99
CA ASP A 22 1.81 1.50 13.98
C ASP A 22 2.96 1.53 12.95
N VAL A 23 3.75 0.45 12.90
CA VAL A 23 4.88 0.29 11.97
C VAL A 23 4.76 -1.04 11.25
N ILE A 24 5.04 -1.03 9.95
CA ILE A 24 5.15 -2.24 9.14
C ILE A 24 6.60 -2.47 8.67
N VAL A 25 6.90 -3.73 8.38
CA VAL A 25 8.10 -4.13 7.66
C VAL A 25 7.63 -4.97 6.47
N TRP A 26 8.02 -4.58 5.25
CA TRP A 26 7.53 -5.20 4.01
C TRP A 26 7.68 -6.72 3.98
N ARG A 27 8.80 -7.26 4.49
CA ARG A 27 9.03 -8.72 4.57
C ARG A 27 7.91 -9.47 5.29
N TYR A 28 7.31 -8.88 6.33
CA TYR A 28 6.21 -9.50 7.09
C TYR A 28 4.83 -9.02 6.62
N PHE A 29 4.76 -7.84 6.03
CA PHE A 29 3.51 -7.25 5.56
C PHE A 29 3.05 -7.84 4.23
N TRP A 30 3.99 -8.10 3.30
CA TRP A 30 3.69 -8.60 1.97
C TRP A 30 3.01 -9.99 1.96
N PRO A 31 3.46 -10.97 2.76
CA PRO A 31 2.74 -12.25 2.87
C PRO A 31 1.29 -12.09 3.35
N LYS A 32 1.04 -11.20 4.33
CA LYS A 32 -0.32 -10.92 4.82
C LYS A 32 -1.21 -10.33 3.74
N LEU A 33 -0.68 -9.44 2.90
CA LEU A 33 -1.42 -8.92 1.75
C LEU A 33 -1.70 -10.04 0.73
N GLY A 34 -0.75 -10.92 0.48
CA GLY A 34 -0.95 -12.08 -0.40
C GLY A 34 -2.09 -12.99 0.08
N GLU A 35 -2.14 -13.29 1.38
CA GLU A 35 -3.21 -14.09 1.99
C GLU A 35 -4.59 -13.49 1.75
N TYR A 36 -4.73 -12.15 1.82
CA TYR A 36 -6.00 -11.47 1.49
C TYR A 36 -6.47 -11.77 0.07
N PHE A 37 -5.54 -11.86 -0.90
CA PHE A 37 -5.83 -12.21 -2.28
C PHE A 37 -5.89 -13.73 -2.55
N GLY A 38 -5.81 -14.57 -1.51
CA GLY A 38 -5.76 -16.03 -1.64
C GLY A 38 -4.43 -16.56 -2.18
N LEU A 39 -3.37 -15.75 -2.18
CA LEU A 39 -2.06 -16.10 -2.73
C LEU A 39 -1.11 -16.61 -1.63
N LYS A 40 -0.40 -17.69 -1.93
CA LYS A 40 0.76 -18.12 -1.14
C LYS A 40 2.00 -17.37 -1.61
N VAL A 41 2.47 -16.42 -0.81
CA VAL A 41 3.73 -15.71 -1.08
C VAL A 41 4.91 -16.63 -0.76
N PRO A 42 5.84 -16.86 -1.70
CA PRO A 42 7.04 -17.66 -1.44
C PRO A 42 8.00 -16.94 -0.48
N ASP A 43 8.96 -17.68 0.06
CA ASP A 43 10.02 -17.08 0.86
C ASP A 43 10.77 -16.02 0.06
N LEU A 44 10.82 -14.80 0.60
CA LEU A 44 11.41 -13.65 -0.07
C LEU A 44 12.94 -13.70 0.05
N THR A 45 13.63 -13.81 -1.09
CA THR A 45 15.08 -13.65 -1.20
C THR A 45 15.40 -12.25 -1.68
N PHE A 46 16.27 -11.55 -0.95
CA PHE A 46 16.72 -10.21 -1.26
C PHE A 46 18.21 -10.30 -1.57
N GLU A 47 18.57 -10.38 -2.84
CA GLU A 47 19.94 -10.50 -3.34
C GLU A 47 20.58 -9.12 -3.55
N LYS A 48 19.85 -8.18 -4.13
CA LYS A 48 20.32 -6.80 -4.40
C LYS A 48 20.35 -5.92 -3.16
N THR A 49 19.63 -6.30 -2.11
CA THR A 49 19.47 -5.51 -0.87
C THR A 49 19.99 -6.23 0.37
N LYS A 50 20.92 -7.19 0.21
CA LYS A 50 21.57 -7.93 1.31
C LYS A 50 22.31 -7.04 2.30
N GLU A 51 22.95 -6.00 1.79
CA GLU A 51 23.63 -5.00 2.59
C GLU A 51 22.81 -3.71 2.65
N ARG A 52 23.18 -2.82 3.58
CA ARG A 52 22.60 -1.48 3.63
C ARG A 52 22.97 -0.75 2.34
N ALA A 53 22.10 -0.86 1.34
CA ALA A 53 22.31 -0.26 0.04
C ALA A 53 22.28 1.27 0.17
N ASN A 54 23.29 1.95 -0.39
CA ASN A 54 23.32 3.40 -0.53
C ASN A 54 22.45 3.88 -1.71
N THR A 55 21.79 2.96 -2.40
CA THR A 55 20.94 3.17 -3.57
C THR A 55 19.59 2.51 -3.36
N LEU A 56 18.56 3.04 -4.03
CA LEU A 56 17.24 2.40 -4.08
C LEU A 56 17.31 1.25 -5.08
N ASP A 57 17.04 0.02 -4.65
CA ASP A 57 17.06 -1.15 -5.53
C ASP A 57 15.95 -2.13 -5.18
N ASN A 58 15.44 -2.82 -6.20
CA ASN A 58 14.37 -3.80 -6.08
C ASN A 58 14.76 -5.07 -6.86
N GLU A 59 14.35 -6.23 -6.34
CA GLU A 59 14.52 -7.51 -7.05
C GLU A 59 13.73 -7.52 -8.37
N ILE A 60 12.57 -6.87 -8.38
CA ILE A 60 11.67 -6.77 -9.52
C ILE A 60 11.60 -5.31 -9.97
N ASP A 61 11.86 -5.08 -11.25
CA ASP A 61 11.56 -3.79 -11.88
C ASP A 61 10.06 -3.73 -12.19
N MET A 62 9.33 -2.99 -11.35
CA MET A 62 7.87 -2.86 -11.46
C MET A 62 7.44 -2.03 -12.68
N TYR A 63 8.31 -1.15 -13.19
CA TYR A 63 8.02 -0.37 -14.38
C TYR A 63 8.10 -1.25 -15.63
N GLU A 64 9.17 -2.04 -15.77
CA GLU A 64 9.30 -3.01 -16.84
C GLU A 64 8.22 -4.10 -16.75
N TRP A 65 7.95 -4.62 -15.53
CA TRP A 65 6.90 -5.63 -15.30
C TRP A 65 5.53 -5.17 -15.78
N ALA A 66 5.18 -3.89 -15.68
CA ALA A 66 3.85 -3.38 -16.00
C ALA A 66 3.61 -3.20 -17.52
N LYS A 67 4.66 -3.07 -18.34
CA LYS A 67 4.55 -2.68 -19.76
C LYS A 67 3.69 -3.62 -20.60
N ASP A 68 3.72 -4.91 -20.30
CA ASP A 68 3.02 -5.98 -21.02
C ASP A 68 1.78 -6.50 -20.26
N LYS A 69 1.38 -5.86 -19.15
CA LYS A 69 0.30 -6.37 -18.28
C LYS A 69 -1.08 -5.86 -18.65
N LYS A 70 -1.18 -4.88 -19.54
CA LYS A 70 -2.47 -4.35 -20.00
C LYS A 70 -3.38 -5.45 -20.60
N PRO A 71 -2.94 -6.30 -21.54
CA PRO A 71 -3.79 -7.37 -22.07
C PRO A 71 -4.22 -8.40 -21.01
N VAL A 72 -3.36 -8.67 -20.03
CA VAL A 72 -3.66 -9.59 -18.92
C VAL A 72 -4.75 -8.99 -18.03
N TRP A 73 -4.63 -7.71 -17.69
CA TRP A 73 -5.63 -6.98 -16.89
C TRP A 73 -6.98 -6.90 -17.60
N GLU A 74 -6.99 -6.60 -18.90
CA GLU A 74 -8.21 -6.57 -19.71
C GLU A 74 -8.94 -7.92 -19.70
N ALA A 75 -8.22 -9.04 -19.76
CA ALA A 75 -8.80 -10.37 -19.67
C ALA A 75 -9.43 -10.65 -18.29
N ILE A 76 -8.77 -10.21 -17.21
CA ILE A 76 -9.28 -10.32 -15.83
C ILE A 76 -10.57 -9.50 -15.68
N VAL A 77 -10.54 -8.23 -16.09
CA VAL A 77 -11.69 -7.32 -15.99
C VAL A 77 -12.86 -7.80 -16.85
N LYS A 78 -12.60 -8.30 -18.05
CA LYS A 78 -13.64 -8.90 -18.90
C LYS A 78 -14.34 -10.08 -18.22
N LYS A 79 -13.63 -10.85 -17.41
CA LYS A 79 -14.17 -12.04 -16.72
C LYS A 79 -14.85 -11.71 -15.39
N TYR A 80 -14.30 -10.78 -14.62
CA TYR A 80 -14.69 -10.56 -13.21
C TYR A 80 -15.25 -9.16 -12.91
N GLY A 81 -15.30 -8.26 -13.91
CA GLY A 81 -15.66 -6.86 -13.75
C GLY A 81 -14.48 -6.00 -13.32
N GLY A 82 -14.66 -4.67 -13.34
CA GLY A 82 -13.62 -3.68 -13.07
C GLY A 82 -13.46 -2.67 -14.21
N LYS A 83 -12.43 -1.82 -14.14
CA LYS A 83 -12.09 -0.87 -15.20
C LYS A 83 -10.81 -1.27 -15.94
N PRO A 84 -10.85 -1.46 -17.27
CA PRO A 84 -9.65 -1.76 -18.06
C PRO A 84 -8.54 -0.71 -17.90
N GLU A 85 -8.91 0.55 -17.71
CA GLU A 85 -7.97 1.68 -17.59
C GLU A 85 -7.25 1.71 -16.22
N ALA A 86 -7.73 0.96 -15.22
CA ALA A 86 -7.18 0.99 -13.87
C ALA A 86 -5.69 0.62 -13.80
N ILE A 87 -5.22 -0.25 -14.71
CA ILE A 87 -3.80 -0.64 -14.80
C ILE A 87 -2.89 0.54 -15.18
N GLU A 88 -3.43 1.52 -15.91
CA GLU A 88 -2.71 2.73 -16.34
C GLU A 88 -2.67 3.80 -15.25
N TRP A 89 -3.61 3.76 -14.30
CA TRP A 89 -3.60 4.65 -13.13
C TRP A 89 -2.58 4.20 -12.07
N GLY A 90 -2.07 2.97 -12.18
CA GLY A 90 -1.02 2.45 -11.33
C GLY A 90 0.25 3.28 -11.42
N THR A 91 0.71 3.82 -10.30
CA THR A 91 1.95 4.59 -10.21
C THR A 91 3.16 3.66 -10.02
N TRP A 92 3.41 2.77 -10.98
CA TRP A 92 4.39 1.67 -10.87
C TRP A 92 5.81 2.14 -10.51
N GLY A 93 6.28 3.24 -11.09
CA GLY A 93 7.58 3.83 -10.75
C GLY A 93 7.64 4.39 -9.33
N PHE A 94 6.53 4.93 -8.83
CA PHE A 94 6.44 5.36 -7.43
C PHE A 94 6.47 4.16 -6.48
N PHE A 95 5.76 3.09 -6.79
CA PHE A 95 5.80 1.85 -6.00
C PHE A 95 7.23 1.31 -5.92
N MET A 96 7.93 1.23 -7.06
CA MET A 96 9.34 0.83 -7.12
C MET A 96 10.25 1.73 -6.25
N TRP A 97 10.06 3.06 -6.31
CA TRP A 97 10.81 3.99 -5.46
C TRP A 97 10.49 3.81 -3.97
N ALA A 98 9.23 3.56 -3.62
CA ALA A 98 8.78 3.39 -2.25
C ALA A 98 9.30 2.09 -1.61
N THR A 99 9.36 0.99 -2.38
CA THR A 99 9.82 -0.33 -1.90
C THR A 99 11.32 -0.54 -2.04
N GLY A 100 12.02 0.26 -2.85
CA GLY A 100 13.45 0.09 -3.09
C GLY A 100 14.38 0.51 -1.94
N LYS A 101 13.83 1.00 -0.83
CA LYS A 101 14.60 1.43 0.35
C LYS A 101 14.99 0.21 1.18
N SER A 102 16.28 0.03 1.45
CA SER A 102 16.80 -0.97 2.38
C SER A 102 16.58 -0.62 3.87
N TRP A 103 15.92 0.52 4.15
CA TRP A 103 15.63 1.01 5.49
C TRP A 103 14.15 1.34 5.68
N LEU A 104 13.71 1.36 6.93
CA LEU A 104 12.34 1.74 7.29
C LEU A 104 12.19 3.27 7.27
N THR A 105 11.08 3.74 6.70
CA THR A 105 10.65 5.14 6.85
C THR A 105 9.64 5.21 8.00
N ILE A 106 10.11 5.56 9.20
CA ILE A 106 9.30 5.58 10.40
C ILE A 106 8.87 7.02 10.70
N GLY A 107 7.56 7.26 10.70
CA GLY A 107 6.96 8.50 11.17
C GLY A 107 6.44 8.37 12.60
N THR A 108 6.39 9.48 13.32
CA THR A 108 5.79 9.54 14.67
C THR A 108 4.70 10.60 14.73
N THR A 109 3.59 10.27 15.38
CA THR A 109 2.50 11.20 15.73
C THR A 109 2.61 11.70 17.17
N GLU A 110 3.77 11.53 17.82
CA GLU A 110 3.97 11.86 19.25
C GLU A 110 3.58 13.30 19.59
N LYS A 111 4.00 14.29 18.79
CA LYS A 111 3.62 15.69 18.97
C LYS A 111 2.10 15.86 18.92
N ALA A 112 1.43 15.28 17.93
CA ALA A 112 -0.02 15.36 17.82
C ALA A 112 -0.71 14.70 19.02
N ARG A 113 -0.18 13.56 19.52
CA ARG A 113 -0.68 12.88 20.72
C ARG A 113 -0.58 13.77 21.96
N ARG A 114 0.51 14.52 22.14
CA ARG A 114 0.63 15.51 23.24
C ARG A 114 -0.43 16.61 23.15
N PHE A 115 -0.91 16.92 21.95
CA PHE A 115 -1.99 17.87 21.69
C PHE A 115 -3.39 17.23 21.74
N GLY A 116 -3.50 15.95 22.12
CA GLY A 116 -4.78 15.26 22.28
C GLY A 116 -5.26 14.45 21.06
N TRP A 117 -4.43 14.29 20.02
CA TRP A 117 -4.75 13.35 18.94
C TRP A 117 -4.59 11.90 19.41
N ASN A 118 -5.70 11.20 19.61
CA ASN A 118 -5.70 9.83 20.15
C ASN A 118 -6.04 8.74 19.11
N ARG A 119 -6.27 9.12 17.85
CA ARG A 119 -6.61 8.13 16.80
C ARG A 119 -5.38 7.34 16.39
N LEU A 120 -5.54 6.02 16.40
CA LEU A 120 -4.64 5.02 15.87
C LEU A 120 -5.41 4.20 14.85
N ASP A 121 -4.79 3.97 13.71
CA ASP A 121 -5.34 3.12 12.66
C ASP A 121 -4.42 1.90 12.51
N ASN A 122 -5.01 0.73 12.30
CA ASN A 122 -4.22 -0.45 11.95
C ASN A 122 -3.86 -0.36 10.46
N THR A 123 -2.57 -0.42 10.14
CA THR A 123 -2.11 -0.27 8.75
C THR A 123 -2.64 -1.40 7.86
N TYR A 124 -2.72 -2.64 8.33
CA TYR A 124 -3.27 -3.73 7.53
C TYR A 124 -4.74 -3.47 7.17
N ASP A 125 -5.56 -3.14 8.16
CA ASP A 125 -6.98 -2.85 7.94
C ASP A 125 -7.18 -1.67 6.97
N ALA A 126 -6.36 -0.62 7.10
CA ALA A 126 -6.40 0.54 6.19
C ALA A 126 -6.12 0.15 4.72
N TRP A 127 -5.19 -0.78 4.48
CA TRP A 127 -4.93 -1.31 3.13
C TRP A 127 -6.12 -2.13 2.62
N ILE A 128 -6.68 -3.02 3.43
CA ILE A 128 -7.83 -3.84 3.06
C ILE A 128 -9.06 -2.98 2.74
N GLU A 129 -9.35 -1.99 3.58
CA GLU A 129 -10.46 -1.05 3.35
C GLU A 129 -10.25 -0.19 2.09
N THR A 130 -9.00 0.12 1.74
CA THR A 130 -8.68 0.78 0.47
C THR A 130 -9.00 -0.11 -0.72
N PHE A 131 -8.59 -1.39 -0.70
CA PHE A 131 -8.95 -2.34 -1.76
C PHE A 131 -10.46 -2.50 -1.89
N ARG A 132 -11.17 -2.72 -0.77
CA ARG A 132 -12.64 -2.81 -0.75
C ARG A 132 -13.32 -1.56 -1.28
N SER A 133 -12.78 -0.38 -0.99
CA SER A 133 -13.31 0.89 -1.52
C SER A 133 -13.19 0.94 -3.05
N LEU A 134 -12.06 0.48 -3.61
CA LEU A 134 -11.87 0.40 -5.06
C LEU A 134 -12.74 -0.68 -5.72
N GLU A 135 -12.94 -1.82 -5.05
CA GLU A 135 -13.87 -2.87 -5.47
C GLU A 135 -15.33 -2.38 -5.49
N ASN A 136 -15.75 -1.69 -4.42
CA ASN A 136 -17.10 -1.12 -4.29
C ASN A 136 -17.35 -0.02 -5.32
N ALA A 137 -16.32 0.74 -5.70
CA ALA A 137 -16.36 1.72 -6.79
C ALA A 137 -16.32 1.09 -8.19
N GLY A 138 -16.22 -0.24 -8.30
CA GLY A 138 -16.11 -0.97 -9.57
C GLY A 138 -14.81 -0.70 -10.32
N ILE A 139 -13.78 -0.18 -9.66
CA ILE A 139 -12.46 0.04 -10.24
C ILE A 139 -11.70 -1.29 -10.30
N LEU A 140 -11.70 -2.03 -9.20
CA LEU A 140 -11.13 -3.37 -9.12
C LEU A 140 -12.24 -4.44 -9.18
N PRO A 141 -11.95 -5.64 -9.72
CA PRO A 141 -12.82 -6.78 -9.52
C PRO A 141 -12.90 -7.15 -8.04
N LYS A 142 -14.06 -7.62 -7.56
CA LYS A 142 -14.21 -8.11 -6.19
C LYS A 142 -13.40 -9.38 -5.99
N ILE A 143 -12.50 -9.38 -5.00
CA ILE A 143 -11.64 -10.55 -4.74
C ILE A 143 -12.43 -11.83 -4.44
N SER A 144 -13.59 -11.70 -3.80
CA SER A 144 -14.49 -12.82 -3.51
C SER A 144 -15.00 -13.53 -4.78
N ASN A 145 -15.07 -12.84 -5.92
CA ASN A 145 -15.44 -13.45 -7.19
C ASN A 145 -14.29 -14.21 -7.85
N ILE A 146 -13.04 -13.87 -7.50
CA ILE A 146 -11.82 -14.48 -8.02
C ILE A 146 -11.44 -15.69 -7.16
N ALA A 147 -11.38 -15.51 -5.84
CA ALA A 147 -10.91 -16.53 -4.89
C ALA A 147 -11.88 -17.70 -4.69
N ALA A 148 -13.18 -17.54 -4.94
CA ALA A 148 -14.19 -18.59 -4.74
C ALA A 148 -14.17 -19.71 -5.81
N ARG A 149 -13.14 -19.78 -6.67
CA ARG A 149 -13.11 -20.67 -7.85
C ARG A 149 -11.82 -21.46 -8.04
N GLU A 150 -10.98 -21.57 -7.01
CA GLU A 150 -9.88 -22.56 -6.95
C GLU A 150 -10.27 -23.79 -6.13
#